data_AF-A0A971XUH1-F1
#
_entry.id   AF-A0A971XUH1-F1
#
_cell.length_a   1.000
_cell.length_b   1.000
_cell.length_c   1.000
_cell.angle_alpha   90.00
_cell.angle_beta   90.00
_cell.angle_gamma   90.00
#
_symmetry.space_group_name_H-M   'P 1'
#
loop_
_entity.id
_entity.type
_entity.pdbx_description
1 polymer ?
#
loop_
_entity_poly.entity_id
_entity_poly.type
_entity_poly.pdbx_seq_one_letter_code
_entity_poly.pdbx_strand_id
1 'polypeptide(L)' 'KVNEEHGFVSAPEGAFTIGQQVEVIPVHVCTVVNLSNSFYVVQKDQVVDRWIVHARGLVL' A
#
# COMPACT_ATOMS: atom_id res chain seq x y z
N LYS A 1 -2.71 -8.56 12.36
CA LYS A 1 -2.40 -9.89 11.78
C LYS A 1 -2.50 -9.77 10.28
N VAL A 2 -1.69 -10.51 9.51
CA VAL A 2 -1.68 -10.47 8.03
C VAL A 2 -1.49 -11.89 7.48
N ASN A 3 -1.92 -12.12 6.25
CA ASN A 3 -1.46 -13.21 5.38
C ASN A 3 -1.01 -12.61 4.03
N GLU A 4 -0.81 -13.43 3.01
CA GLU A 4 -0.26 -13.02 1.71
C GLU A 4 -1.06 -11.88 1.05
N GLU A 5 -2.39 -11.88 1.18
CA GLU A 5 -3.29 -10.97 0.45
C GLU A 5 -4.32 -10.26 1.36
N HIS A 6 -4.31 -10.55 2.67
CA HIS A 6 -5.32 -10.03 3.61
C HIS A 6 -4.68 -9.48 4.89
N GLY A 7 -5.17 -8.31 5.30
CA GLY A 7 -4.95 -7.74 6.62
C GLY A 7 -6.15 -8.00 7.53
N PHE A 8 -5.89 -8.26 8.81
CA PHE A 8 -6.93 -8.38 9.84
C PHE A 8 -6.84 -7.18 10.78
N VAL A 9 -7.94 -6.44 10.87
CA VAL A 9 -8.10 -5.25 11.71
C VAL A 9 -9.11 -5.55 12.82
N SER A 10 -8.76 -5.22 14.06
CA SER A 10 -9.70 -5.26 15.19
C SER A 10 -10.37 -3.89 15.31
N ALA A 11 -11.68 -3.83 15.14
CA ALA A 11 -12.47 -2.61 15.23
C ALA A 11 -13.89 -2.91 15.73
N PRO A 12 -14.65 -1.90 16.22
CA PRO A 12 -16.07 -2.07 16.53
C PRO A 12 -16.89 -2.53 15.33
N GLU A 13 -18.04 -3.16 15.60
CA GLU A 13 -19.00 -3.51 14.55
C GLU A 13 -19.48 -2.25 13.81
N GLY A 14 -19.56 -2.33 12.48
CA GLY A 14 -19.96 -1.20 11.64
C GLY A 14 -18.89 -0.11 11.45
N ALA A 15 -17.67 -0.29 11.97
CA ALA A 15 -16.58 0.69 11.79
C ALA A 15 -16.13 0.87 10.34
N PHE A 16 -16.41 -0.11 9.47
CA PHE A 16 -16.04 -0.08 8.06
C PHE A 16 -17.18 -0.56 7.15
N THR A 17 -17.20 -0.07 5.91
CA THR A 17 -18.11 -0.55 4.85
C THR A 17 -17.34 -1.28 3.75
N ILE A 18 -17.98 -2.25 3.09
CA ILE A 18 -17.38 -2.95 1.93
C ILE A 18 -17.04 -1.92 0.85
N GLY A 19 -15.81 -1.99 0.33
CA GLY A 19 -15.29 -1.05 -0.68
C GLY A 19 -14.64 0.22 -0.11
N GLN A 20 -14.68 0.42 1.21
CA GLN A 20 -13.97 1.51 1.85
C GLN A 20 -12.46 1.34 1.69
N GLN A 21 -11.79 2.38 1.19
CA GLN A 21 -10.34 2.44 1.17
C GLN A 21 -9.82 2.86 2.54
N VAL A 22 -8.69 2.28 2.95
CA VAL A 22 -8.01 2.59 4.20
C VAL A 22 -6.54 2.90 3.90
N GLU A 23 -5.96 3.83 4.64
CA GLU A 23 -4.53 4.11 4.58
C GLU A 23 -3.80 3.18 5.56
N VAL A 24 -2.76 2.51 5.06
CA VAL A 24 -1.92 1.62 5.88
C VAL A 24 -0.49 2.12 5.82
N ILE A 25 0.04 2.53 6.97
CA ILE A 25 1.45 2.91 7.08
C ILE A 25 2.30 1.64 7.26
N PRO A 26 3.24 1.35 6.35
CA PRO A 26 4.03 0.13 6.42
C PRO A 26 5.02 0.19 7.58
N VAL A 27 5.19 -0.94 8.28
CA VAL A 27 6.18 -1.06 9.37
C VAL A 27 7.61 -0.97 8.83
N HIS A 28 7.85 -1.51 7.63
CA HIS A 28 9.15 -1.50 6.98
C HIS A 28 9.00 -1.07 5.51
N VAL A 29 9.47 0.14 5.19
CA VAL A 29 9.26 0.72 3.86
C VAL A 29 10.01 -0.04 2.76
N CYS A 30 11.19 -0.58 3.06
CA CYS A 30 12.07 -1.12 2.03
C CYS A 30 11.46 -2.35 1.33
N THR A 31 10.70 -3.17 2.06
CA THR A 31 10.06 -4.38 1.50
C THR A 31 8.88 -4.00 0.62
N VAL A 32 8.05 -3.06 1.06
CA VAL A 32 6.94 -2.53 0.25
C VAL A 32 7.46 -1.90 -1.04
N VAL A 33 8.57 -1.15 -0.93
CA VAL A 33 9.17 -0.51 -2.10
C VAL A 33 9.70 -1.54 -3.09
N ASN A 34 10.42 -2.54 -2.60
CA ASN A 34 10.98 -3.62 -3.42
C ASN A 34 9.91 -4.55 -4.03
N LEU A 35 8.74 -4.66 -3.41
CA LEU A 35 7.61 -5.46 -3.91
C LEU A 35 6.68 -4.68 -4.85
N SER A 36 6.89 -3.39 -5.05
CA SER A 36 6.12 -2.56 -5.98
C SER A 36 6.90 -2.28 -7.27
N ASN A 37 6.23 -2.21 -8.42
CA ASN A 37 6.86 -1.79 -9.69
C ASN A 37 6.88 -0.25 -9.84
N SER A 38 5.92 0.43 -9.22
CA SER A 38 5.74 1.88 -9.28
C SER A 38 4.90 2.38 -8.11
N PHE A 39 4.95 3.68 -7.81
CA PHE A 39 4.04 4.36 -6.89
C PHE A 39 3.24 5.45 -7.59
N TYR A 40 2.06 5.74 -7.07
CA TYR A 40 1.34 6.97 -7.40
C TYR A 40 1.79 8.09 -6.48
N VAL A 41 2.06 9.27 -7.04
CA VAL A 41 2.34 10.49 -6.28
C VAL A 41 1.03 11.23 -6.13
N VAL A 42 0.66 11.54 -4.89
CA VAL A 42 -0.62 12.19 -4.56
C VAL A 42 -0.36 13.55 -3.95
N GLN A 43 -1.06 14.58 -4.43
CA GLN A 43 -1.07 15.92 -3.86
C GLN A 43 -2.52 16.41 -3.74
N LYS A 44 -2.96 16.77 -2.53
CA LYS A 44 -4.35 17.21 -2.25
C LYS A 44 -5.39 16.24 -2.83
N ASP A 45 -5.21 14.95 -2.56
CA ASP A 45 -6.10 13.87 -3.01
C ASP A 45 -6.18 13.64 -4.53
N GLN A 46 -5.27 14.25 -5.30
CA GLN A 46 -5.15 14.04 -6.73
C GLN A 46 -3.85 13.31 -7.06
N VAL A 47 -3.94 12.29 -7.90
CA VAL A 47 -2.75 11.65 -8.48
C VAL A 47 -2.13 12.63 -9.46
N VAL A 48 -0.91 13.07 -9.17
CA VAL A 48 -0.18 14.05 -10.00
C VAL A 48 0.91 13.41 -10.84
N ASP A 49 1.38 12.21 -10.47
CA ASP A 49 2.43 11.50 -11.18
C ASP A 49 2.43 10.01 -10.84
N ARG A 50 3.19 9.22 -11.60
CA ARG A 50 3.48 7.80 -11.32
C ARG A 50 4.99 7.55 -11.46
N TRP A 51 5.64 7.22 -10.35
CA TRP A 51 7.07 6.97 -10.31
C TRP A 51 7.41 5.49 -10.43
N ILE A 52 8.33 5.14 -11.32
CA ILE A 52 8.84 3.78 -11.48
C ILE A 52 9.91 3.50 -10.42
N VAL A 53 9.86 2.30 -9.82
CA VAL A 53 10.91 1.82 -8.91
C VAL A 53 12.06 1.24 -9.74
N HIS A 54 12.93 2.12 -10.24
CA HIS A 54 14.02 1.74 -11.14
C HIS A 54 14.96 0.67 -10.56
N ALA A 55 15.23 0.73 -9.25
CA ALA A 55 16.13 -0.17 -8.55
C ALA A 55 15.41 -1.33 -7.84
N ARG A 56 14.19 -1.69 -8.29
CA ARG A 56 13.49 -2.87 -7.77
C ARG A 56 14.39 -4.09 -7.96
N GLY A 57 14.52 -4.90 -6.91
CA GLY A 57 15.35 -6.10 -6.86
C GLY A 57 14.82 -7.27 -7.71
N LEU A 58 14.48 -7.01 -8.98
CA LEU A 58 14.22 -7.99 -10.03
C LEU A 58 15.54 -8.68 -10.43
N VAL A 59 16.17 -9.33 -9.48
CA VAL A 59 17.38 -10.12 -9.71
C VAL A 59 16.94 -11.42 -10.36
N LEU A 60 17.47 -11.70 -11.55
CA LEU A 60 17.29 -12.94 -12.29
C LEU A 60 18.16 -14.06 -11.70
#